data_AF-A0A5B7SS82-F1
#
_entry.id   AF-A0A5B7SS82-F1
#
_cell.length_a   1.000
_cell.length_b   1.000
_cell.length_c   1.000
_cell.angle_alpha   90.00
_cell.angle_beta   90.00
_cell.angle_gamma   90.00
#
_symmetry.space_group_name_H-M   'P 1'
#
loop_
_entity.id
_entity.type
_entity.pdbx_description
1 polymer ?
#
loop_
_entity_poly.entity_id
_entity_poly.type
_entity_poly.pdbx_seq_one_letter_code
_entity_poly.pdbx_strand_id
1 'polypeptide(L)'
;MTIKERGSEWRIWDLHIHTPESICQEYKNTPENWEKFVKCLENLPKEVKVIGITDYYFIDGYEKVMEFKAKGRLTNIDKIFPILEFRIDTFGSGNENRLQKINLHILFDVDESNLSNEIKKIREEFIDNIKISKLEAHKTKKLSKENFSEIGGTLKGGFESLIPSTEEVLELVNSTAWKDKTFLFLGYKEWSNLEKNQQLKPLKDHLYSQVKAFFSNNVATNEKNQNWLNEFGNKRLLHSLDIHSFQNLDTYEFNDDGSKKPSESYHCHTWIKADTTFNGIKQIGYEPDERVSIEQIKPQEKAGYQAIDSVTITHSDFTSQTLYLNQNLNCIIGGRSTGKSVLLGAIAKKLNCDKPVKFGNQEYTDFVNAIVSGMSITWKDGVENNDRNIEYFPQSYMYQLAKNKGGELDNLVEEIIKQDATKNQLITNYESFSSENNSDITAKINKLFQLQEELIKRRIKLKEKGDEKGIKAEIEKLTKELSELKLKIQITEKELEDYNKLKLEFEELLKVNENLNSQISKIQSLKEKFFINKDIDFDIVSLSDSNRFEVKTSFEKLKNKFQDEWNSELDKISEKNIATLKANSQKLLEIEKNASYIKGIETFKNNKH
;
A
#
# COMPACT_ATOMS: atom_id res chain seq x y z
N MET A 1 -33.29 6.33 -16.51
CA MET A 1 -32.10 5.50 -16.77
C MET A 1 -32.39 4.10 -16.28
N THR A 2 -32.04 3.07 -17.05
CA THR A 2 -32.14 1.67 -16.59
C THR A 2 -31.19 1.50 -15.41
N ILE A 3 -31.72 1.12 -14.24
CA ILE A 3 -30.92 0.90 -13.03
C ILE A 3 -29.97 -0.26 -13.33
N LYS A 4 -28.66 -0.01 -13.28
CA LYS A 4 -27.65 -1.07 -13.36
C LYS A 4 -27.54 -1.71 -11.98
N GLU A 5 -28.02 -2.94 -11.83
CA GLU A 5 -27.94 -3.67 -10.57
C GLU A 5 -26.50 -4.13 -10.28
N ARG A 6 -25.71 -3.25 -9.64
CA ARG A 6 -24.34 -3.54 -9.18
C ARG A 6 -24.26 -3.80 -7.67
N GLY A 7 -25.40 -3.83 -7.00
CA GLY A 7 -25.49 -3.86 -5.54
C GLY A 7 -24.87 -2.62 -4.88
N SER A 8 -24.29 -2.82 -3.69
CA SER A 8 -23.76 -1.74 -2.87
C SER A 8 -22.53 -1.06 -3.51
N GLU A 9 -22.67 0.22 -3.84
CA GLU A 9 -21.61 1.07 -4.36
C GLU A 9 -21.40 2.28 -3.45
N TRP A 10 -20.19 2.82 -3.45
CA TRP A 10 -19.89 4.09 -2.81
C TRP A 10 -20.58 5.23 -3.56
N ARG A 11 -21.47 5.93 -2.87
CA ARG A 11 -22.16 7.15 -3.33
C ARG A 11 -22.08 8.19 -2.22
N ILE A 12 -22.17 9.47 -2.57
CA ILE A 12 -22.27 10.54 -1.56
C ILE A 12 -23.73 10.68 -1.12
N TRP A 13 -23.93 10.72 0.19
CA TRP A 13 -25.22 10.89 0.85
C TRP A 13 -25.18 12.18 1.68
N ASP A 14 -25.85 13.23 1.22
CA ASP A 14 -25.92 14.52 1.92
C ASP A 14 -27.24 14.68 2.65
N LEU A 15 -27.25 14.32 3.93
CA LEU A 15 -28.48 14.12 4.71
C LEU A 15 -28.87 15.33 5.56
N HIS A 16 -28.37 16.54 5.26
CA HIS A 16 -28.63 17.71 6.10
C HIS A 16 -28.78 19.00 5.28
N ILE A 17 -29.84 19.03 4.48
CA ILE A 17 -30.19 20.18 3.64
C ILE A 17 -31.54 20.73 4.07
N HIS A 18 -31.58 21.98 4.48
CA HIS A 18 -32.82 22.69 4.76
C HIS A 18 -33.35 23.34 3.48
N THR A 19 -34.68 23.38 3.36
CA THR A 19 -35.35 24.02 2.23
C THR A 19 -35.77 25.46 2.57
N PRO A 20 -36.22 26.23 1.56
CA PRO A 20 -36.88 27.51 1.83
C PRO A 20 -38.18 27.41 2.66
N GLU A 21 -38.81 26.23 2.80
CA GLU A 21 -39.96 26.01 3.71
C GLU A 21 -39.52 25.88 5.18
N SER A 22 -38.24 25.58 5.44
CA SER A 22 -37.71 25.43 6.80
C SER A 22 -37.90 26.70 7.64
N ILE A 23 -38.02 26.53 8.95
CA ILE A 23 -38.24 27.65 9.89
C ILE A 23 -36.98 28.52 10.02
N CYS A 24 -35.81 27.90 10.14
CA CYS A 24 -34.52 28.59 10.14
C CYS A 24 -33.84 28.30 8.80
N GLN A 25 -33.75 29.34 7.97
CA GLN A 25 -33.12 29.33 6.66
C GLN A 25 -32.90 30.76 6.19
N GLU A 26 -32.04 30.95 5.19
CA GLU A 26 -31.69 32.27 4.62
C GLU A 26 -32.06 32.42 3.15
N TYR A 27 -32.61 31.38 2.51
CA TYR A 27 -33.10 31.39 1.14
C TYR A 27 -34.23 32.41 0.90
N LYS A 28 -35.14 32.60 1.87
CA LYS A 28 -36.46 33.24 1.74
C LYS A 28 -37.44 32.41 0.88
N ASN A 29 -38.65 32.18 1.40
CA ASN A 29 -39.67 31.34 0.73
C ASN A 29 -40.39 32.09 -0.39
N THR A 30 -39.74 32.26 -1.55
CA THR A 30 -40.36 32.84 -2.76
C THR A 30 -40.24 31.86 -3.94
N PRO A 31 -41.12 31.96 -4.96
CA PRO A 31 -41.05 31.11 -6.14
C PRO A 31 -39.68 31.15 -6.83
N GLU A 32 -39.05 32.32 -6.92
CA GLU A 32 -37.73 32.51 -7.55
C GLU A 32 -36.63 31.77 -6.79
N ASN A 33 -36.67 31.81 -5.45
CA ASN A 33 -35.69 31.12 -4.62
C ASN A 33 -35.92 29.61 -4.60
N TRP A 34 -37.16 29.14 -4.73
CA TRP A 34 -37.44 27.73 -4.97
C TRP A 34 -36.85 27.24 -6.29
N GLU A 35 -37.03 28.00 -7.36
CA GLU A 35 -36.41 27.69 -8.66
C GLU A 35 -34.88 27.65 -8.58
N LYS A 36 -34.26 28.63 -7.88
CA LYS A 36 -32.81 28.62 -7.63
C LYS A 36 -32.41 27.40 -6.81
N PHE A 37 -33.10 27.11 -5.69
CA PHE A 37 -32.80 25.99 -4.80
C PHE A 37 -32.81 24.65 -5.53
N VAL A 38 -33.88 24.35 -6.28
CA VAL A 38 -33.99 23.10 -7.07
C VAL A 38 -32.89 23.05 -8.12
N LYS A 39 -32.57 24.18 -8.77
CA LYS A 39 -31.47 24.23 -9.73
C LYS A 39 -30.11 23.95 -9.09
N CYS A 40 -29.86 24.38 -7.85
CA CYS A 40 -28.63 24.01 -7.14
C CYS A 40 -28.57 22.50 -6.88
N LEU A 41 -29.68 21.90 -6.44
CA LEU A 41 -29.79 20.44 -6.27
C LEU A 41 -29.54 19.66 -7.58
N GLU A 42 -30.02 20.16 -8.72
CA GLU A 42 -29.77 19.56 -10.04
C GLU A 42 -28.30 19.66 -10.49
N ASN A 43 -27.57 20.63 -9.94
CA ASN A 43 -26.15 20.85 -10.24
C ASN A 43 -25.21 20.28 -9.17
N LEU A 44 -25.71 19.46 -8.23
CA LEU A 44 -24.86 18.73 -7.28
C LEU A 44 -23.88 17.81 -8.01
N PRO A 45 -22.68 17.55 -7.43
CA PRO A 45 -21.70 16.63 -8.00
C PRO A 45 -22.33 15.28 -8.35
N LYS A 46 -21.86 14.65 -9.44
CA LYS A 46 -22.45 13.41 -9.99
C LYS A 46 -22.44 12.24 -8.99
N GLU A 47 -21.52 12.29 -8.02
CA GLU A 47 -21.32 11.35 -6.93
C GLU A 47 -22.43 11.45 -5.87
N VAL A 48 -23.07 12.62 -5.72
CA VAL A 48 -24.20 12.83 -4.80
C VAL A 48 -25.44 12.19 -5.40
N LYS A 49 -25.87 11.09 -4.79
CA LYS A 49 -27.02 10.30 -5.24
C LYS A 49 -28.16 10.25 -4.24
N VAL A 50 -27.89 10.62 -3.00
CA VAL A 50 -28.89 10.67 -1.95
C VAL A 50 -28.80 12.00 -1.24
N ILE A 51 -29.95 12.62 -1.04
CA ILE A 51 -30.07 13.81 -0.19
C ILE A 51 -31.14 13.61 0.89
N GLY A 52 -30.95 14.28 2.02
CA GLY A 52 -31.93 14.41 3.09
C GLY A 52 -32.46 15.83 3.14
N ILE A 53 -33.79 15.96 3.07
CA ILE A 53 -34.48 17.22 3.31
C ILE A 53 -34.79 17.31 4.79
N THR A 54 -34.09 18.18 5.49
CA THR A 54 -33.92 18.13 6.96
C THR A 54 -34.66 19.26 7.67
N ASP A 55 -35.88 19.59 7.25
CA ASP A 55 -36.57 20.77 7.76
C ASP A 55 -36.99 20.67 9.25
N TYR A 56 -37.04 21.82 9.92
CA TYR A 56 -37.43 21.90 11.32
C TYR A 56 -38.89 21.51 11.51
N TYR A 57 -39.12 20.43 12.26
CA TYR A 57 -40.41 19.87 12.70
C TYR A 57 -41.43 19.45 11.63
N PHE A 58 -41.39 20.04 10.44
CA PHE A 58 -42.44 19.91 9.43
C PHE A 58 -41.93 19.35 8.11
N ILE A 59 -42.76 18.58 7.43
CA ILE A 59 -42.41 17.85 6.18
C ILE A 59 -42.67 18.67 4.90
N ASP A 60 -43.15 19.91 5.00
CA ASP A 60 -43.64 20.68 3.84
C ASP A 60 -42.58 20.87 2.74
N GLY A 61 -41.32 21.11 3.11
CA GLY A 61 -40.26 21.28 2.12
C GLY A 61 -39.94 19.99 1.37
N TYR A 62 -39.99 18.83 2.03
CA TYR A 62 -39.84 17.54 1.38
C TYR A 62 -40.96 17.31 0.35
N GLU A 63 -42.21 17.55 0.74
CA GLU A 63 -43.37 17.44 -0.16
C GLU A 63 -43.17 18.30 -1.42
N LYS A 64 -42.77 19.56 -1.24
CA LYS A 64 -42.52 20.48 -2.34
C LYS A 64 -41.35 20.07 -3.24
N VAL A 65 -40.26 19.56 -2.67
CA VAL A 65 -39.13 19.00 -3.45
C VAL A 65 -39.60 17.80 -4.29
N MET A 66 -40.44 16.95 -3.73
CA MET A 66 -40.98 15.80 -4.44
C MET A 66 -41.96 16.19 -5.56
N GLU A 67 -42.69 17.31 -5.44
CA GLU A 67 -43.48 17.87 -6.56
C GLU A 67 -42.61 18.24 -7.75
N PHE A 68 -41.41 18.80 -7.53
CA PHE A 68 -40.46 19.06 -8.61
C PHE A 68 -39.94 17.76 -9.22
N LYS A 69 -39.59 16.76 -8.40
CA LYS A 69 -39.16 15.43 -8.88
C LYS A 69 -40.25 14.77 -9.74
N ALA A 70 -41.52 14.85 -9.33
CA ALA A 70 -42.66 14.32 -10.07
C ALA A 70 -42.86 15.00 -11.45
N LYS A 71 -42.41 16.26 -11.60
CA LYS A 71 -42.38 16.99 -12.88
C LYS A 71 -41.18 16.65 -13.75
N GLY A 72 -40.37 15.64 -13.39
CA GLY A 72 -39.22 15.17 -14.16
C GLY A 72 -37.90 15.91 -13.86
N ARG A 73 -37.85 16.72 -12.79
CA ARG A 73 -36.61 17.37 -12.32
C ARG A 73 -35.82 16.45 -11.38
N LEU A 74 -34.63 16.88 -10.98
CA LEU A 74 -33.76 16.17 -10.02
C LEU A 74 -33.36 14.75 -10.47
N THR A 75 -33.17 14.54 -11.77
CA THR A 75 -32.82 13.23 -12.36
C THR A 75 -31.41 12.75 -11.99
N ASN A 76 -30.59 13.64 -11.44
CA ASN A 76 -29.26 13.33 -10.92
C ASN A 76 -29.28 12.63 -9.55
N ILE A 77 -30.41 12.72 -8.82
CA ILE A 77 -30.57 12.20 -7.46
C ILE A 77 -31.47 10.95 -7.47
N ASP A 78 -30.94 9.84 -6.94
CA ASP A 78 -31.65 8.57 -6.92
C ASP A 78 -32.72 8.57 -5.81
N LYS A 79 -32.36 9.03 -4.60
CA LYS A 79 -33.24 9.00 -3.42
C LYS A 79 -33.24 10.33 -2.66
N ILE A 80 -34.42 10.77 -2.25
CA ILE A 80 -34.62 11.93 -1.38
C ILE A 80 -35.33 11.43 -0.12
N PHE A 81 -34.70 11.63 1.05
CA PHE A 81 -35.29 11.24 2.33
C PHE A 81 -35.93 12.45 3.02
N PRO A 82 -37.14 12.30 3.60
CA PRO A 82 -37.64 13.26 4.58
C PRO A 82 -36.94 13.02 5.91
N ILE A 83 -36.36 14.09 6.44
CA ILE A 83 -35.73 14.12 7.75
C ILE A 83 -36.36 15.27 8.54
N LEU A 84 -36.95 14.99 9.69
CA LEU A 84 -37.46 16.05 10.55
C LEU A 84 -36.40 16.40 11.58
N GLU A 85 -35.96 17.65 11.61
CA GLU A 85 -35.07 18.15 12.65
C GLU A 85 -35.88 18.66 13.84
N PHE A 86 -35.83 17.91 14.93
CA PHE A 86 -36.48 18.24 16.19
C PHE A 86 -35.50 18.86 17.15
N ARG A 87 -35.71 20.13 17.51
CA ARG A 87 -35.04 20.67 18.69
C ARG A 87 -35.60 19.99 19.93
N ILE A 88 -34.70 19.38 20.70
CA ILE A 88 -35.06 18.66 21.92
C ILE A 88 -34.95 19.59 23.13
N ASP A 89 -35.77 19.34 24.16
CA ASP A 89 -35.83 20.15 25.38
C ASP A 89 -34.69 19.88 26.37
N THR A 90 -33.61 19.30 25.87
CA THR A 90 -32.35 19.08 26.56
C THR A 90 -31.38 20.22 26.26
N PHE A 91 -30.82 20.81 27.32
CA PHE A 91 -29.91 21.95 27.21
C PHE A 91 -28.48 21.58 27.61
N GLY A 92 -27.52 21.83 26.73
CA GLY A 92 -26.09 21.74 27.00
C GLY A 92 -25.50 23.03 27.57
N SER A 93 -24.31 22.95 28.17
CA SER A 93 -23.54 24.12 28.58
C SER A 93 -22.96 24.83 27.36
N GLY A 94 -23.54 25.96 26.96
CA GLY A 94 -22.94 26.85 25.96
C GLY A 94 -21.93 27.82 26.59
N ASN A 95 -21.22 28.58 25.74
CA ASN A 95 -20.38 29.69 26.22
C ASN A 95 -21.28 30.82 26.74
N GLU A 96 -20.87 31.44 27.85
CA GLU A 96 -21.46 32.59 28.57
C GLU A 96 -22.89 32.98 28.15
N ASN A 97 -23.87 32.60 28.98
CA ASN A 97 -25.28 33.02 28.99
C ASN A 97 -26.24 32.46 27.92
N ARG A 98 -25.83 31.49 27.07
CA ARG A 98 -26.79 30.77 26.19
C ARG A 98 -26.67 29.26 26.37
N LEU A 99 -27.76 28.62 26.78
CA LEU A 99 -27.89 27.15 26.77
C LEU A 99 -27.84 26.64 25.32
N GLN A 100 -26.93 25.72 25.01
CA GLN A 100 -26.84 25.12 23.67
C GLN A 100 -28.00 24.13 23.52
N LYS A 101 -28.83 24.33 22.50
CA LYS A 101 -29.95 23.45 22.16
C LYS A 101 -29.43 22.29 21.32
N ILE A 102 -29.92 21.09 21.58
CA ILE A 102 -29.59 19.88 20.82
C ILE A 102 -30.72 19.63 19.83
N ASN A 103 -30.39 19.14 18.65
CA ASN A 103 -31.37 18.74 17.64
C ASN A 103 -31.27 17.23 17.37
N LEU A 104 -32.41 16.56 17.39
CA LEU A 104 -32.63 15.18 17.02
C LEU A 104 -33.14 15.13 15.58
N HIS A 105 -32.45 14.41 14.71
CA HIS A 105 -32.85 14.27 13.31
C HIS A 105 -33.51 12.92 13.08
N ILE A 106 -34.72 12.90 12.54
CA ILE A 106 -35.50 11.68 12.35
C ILE A 106 -35.75 11.49 10.86
N LEU A 107 -35.03 10.56 10.25
CA LEU A 107 -35.22 10.16 8.86
C LEU A 107 -36.33 9.12 8.77
N PHE A 108 -37.27 9.31 7.84
CA PHE A 108 -38.41 8.41 7.64
C PHE A 108 -38.26 7.56 6.37
N ASP A 109 -38.66 6.29 6.47
CA ASP A 109 -38.85 5.42 5.33
C ASP A 109 -40.15 5.78 4.60
N VAL A 110 -40.01 6.26 3.37
CA VAL A 110 -41.14 6.68 2.52
C VAL A 110 -41.13 5.90 1.22
N ASP A 111 -42.25 5.22 0.98
CA ASP A 111 -42.59 4.61 -0.29
C ASP A 111 -43.04 5.68 -1.29
N GLU A 112 -42.15 6.02 -2.23
CA GLU A 112 -42.41 7.03 -3.26
C GLU A 112 -43.55 6.63 -4.21
N SER A 113 -43.91 5.34 -4.31
CA SER A 113 -45.06 4.91 -5.10
C SER A 113 -46.41 5.29 -4.47
N ASN A 114 -46.41 5.59 -3.16
CA ASN A 114 -47.59 5.97 -2.37
C ASN A 114 -47.36 7.28 -1.60
N LEU A 115 -46.61 8.20 -2.20
CA LEU A 115 -46.06 9.40 -1.55
C LEU A 115 -47.10 10.22 -0.77
N SER A 116 -48.26 10.52 -1.37
CA SER A 116 -49.28 11.37 -0.72
C SER A 116 -49.80 10.76 0.58
N ASN A 117 -49.98 9.45 0.63
CA ASN A 117 -50.43 8.77 1.84
C ASN A 117 -49.31 8.67 2.89
N GLU A 118 -48.06 8.44 2.48
CA GLU A 118 -46.93 8.42 3.42
C GLU A 118 -46.67 9.80 4.05
N ILE A 119 -46.75 10.88 3.27
CA ILE A 119 -46.66 12.26 3.79
C ILE A 119 -47.81 12.55 4.76
N LYS A 120 -49.05 12.21 4.38
CA LYS A 120 -50.22 12.33 5.26
C LYS A 120 -50.02 11.57 6.56
N LYS A 121 -49.49 10.35 6.50
CA LYS A 121 -49.18 9.53 7.66
C LYS A 121 -48.17 10.20 8.59
N ILE A 122 -47.07 10.75 8.06
CA ILE A 122 -46.08 11.48 8.87
C ILE A 122 -46.71 12.72 9.52
N ARG A 123 -47.57 13.45 8.80
CA ARG A 123 -48.27 14.62 9.37
C ARG A 123 -49.25 14.23 10.48
N GLU A 124 -50.19 13.33 10.20
CA GLU A 124 -51.33 13.04 11.07
C GLU A 124 -51.00 12.02 12.17
N GLU A 125 -50.17 11.02 11.87
CA GLU A 125 -49.84 9.95 12.82
C GLU A 125 -48.54 10.22 13.60
N PHE A 126 -47.67 11.13 13.15
CA PHE A 126 -46.44 11.49 13.87
C PHE A 126 -46.47 12.93 14.38
N ILE A 127 -46.45 13.94 13.51
CA ILE A 127 -46.31 15.36 13.90
C ILE A 127 -47.50 15.83 14.77
N ASP A 128 -48.73 15.54 14.34
CA ASP A 128 -49.94 15.98 15.03
C ASP A 128 -50.12 15.35 16.43
N ASN A 129 -49.45 14.23 16.69
CA ASN A 129 -49.47 13.56 17.99
C ASN A 129 -48.41 14.08 18.97
N ILE A 130 -47.59 15.06 18.56
CA ILE A 130 -46.60 15.71 19.42
C ILE A 130 -47.20 16.99 19.98
N LYS A 131 -47.07 17.20 21.30
CA LYS A 131 -47.46 18.47 21.92
C LYS A 131 -46.44 19.56 21.61
N ILE A 132 -46.92 20.79 21.46
CA ILE A 132 -46.07 21.93 21.14
C ILE A 132 -45.04 22.25 22.25
N SER A 133 -45.36 21.93 23.51
CA SER A 133 -44.38 21.94 24.61
C SER A 133 -44.84 21.11 25.81
N LYS A 134 -43.94 20.92 26.79
CA LYS A 134 -44.21 20.26 28.08
C LYS A 134 -45.13 21.04 29.04
N LEU A 135 -45.52 22.27 28.70
CA LEU A 135 -46.30 23.11 29.60
C LEU A 135 -47.76 22.60 29.68
N GLU A 136 -48.30 22.49 30.89
CA GLU A 136 -49.69 22.05 31.11
C GLU A 136 -50.72 22.92 30.38
N ALA A 137 -50.47 24.23 30.26
CA ALA A 137 -51.32 25.14 29.48
C ALA A 137 -51.43 24.76 27.99
N HIS A 138 -50.48 23.97 27.47
CA HIS A 138 -50.39 23.55 26.08
C HIS A 138 -50.75 22.08 25.88
N LYS A 139 -51.32 21.41 26.89
CA LYS A 139 -51.61 19.97 26.84
C LYS A 139 -52.47 19.53 25.65
N THR A 140 -53.31 20.42 25.13
CA THR A 140 -54.19 20.19 23.97
C THR A 140 -53.68 20.83 22.68
N LYS A 141 -52.56 21.57 22.73
CA LYS A 141 -51.99 22.28 21.59
C LYS A 141 -50.95 21.39 20.89
N LYS A 142 -51.33 20.86 19.73
CA LYS A 142 -50.45 20.07 18.87
C LYS A 142 -49.34 20.88 18.22
N LEU A 143 -48.25 20.23 17.84
CA LEU A 143 -47.15 20.81 17.09
C LEU A 143 -47.62 21.24 15.68
N SER A 144 -47.78 22.55 15.46
CA SER A 144 -48.25 23.12 14.18
C SER A 144 -47.73 24.54 13.99
N LYS A 145 -47.64 25.00 12.74
CA LYS A 145 -47.19 26.35 12.39
C LYS A 145 -48.15 27.41 12.94
N GLU A 146 -49.45 27.09 12.96
CA GLU A 146 -50.52 27.93 13.48
C GLU A 146 -50.37 28.12 14.98
N ASN A 147 -50.23 27.03 15.76
CA ASN A 147 -50.05 27.12 17.21
C ASN A 147 -48.73 27.82 17.58
N PHE A 148 -47.64 27.62 16.81
CA PHE A 148 -46.40 28.37 17.02
C PHE A 148 -46.61 29.88 16.86
N SER A 149 -47.36 30.29 15.84
CA SER A 149 -47.63 31.70 15.57
C SER A 149 -48.62 32.31 16.56
N GLU A 150 -49.67 31.57 16.94
CA GLU A 150 -50.68 31.99 17.91
C GLU A 150 -50.07 32.22 19.31
N ILE A 151 -49.27 31.26 19.78
CA ILE A 151 -48.73 31.29 21.16
C ILE A 151 -47.42 32.07 21.23
N GLY A 152 -46.54 31.92 20.24
CA GLY A 152 -45.23 32.57 20.18
C GLY A 152 -45.22 33.94 19.49
N GLY A 153 -46.38 34.43 19.03
CA GLY A 153 -46.57 35.70 18.31
C GLY A 153 -46.09 35.69 16.85
N THR A 154 -45.07 34.89 16.54
CA THR A 154 -44.61 34.60 15.16
C THR A 154 -44.17 33.15 15.08
N LEU A 155 -44.10 32.57 13.87
CA LEU A 155 -43.60 31.21 13.68
C LEU A 155 -42.20 31.01 14.30
N LYS A 156 -41.29 31.97 14.09
CA LYS A 156 -39.93 31.93 14.64
C LYS A 156 -39.93 32.08 16.17
N GLY A 157 -40.74 33.00 16.71
CA GLY A 157 -40.90 33.17 18.15
C GLY A 157 -41.43 31.92 18.84
N GLY A 158 -42.41 31.24 18.22
CA GLY A 158 -42.92 29.95 18.67
C GLY A 158 -41.85 28.87 18.65
N PHE A 159 -41.14 28.70 17.52
CA PHE A 159 -40.05 27.74 17.38
C PHE A 159 -38.91 27.93 18.40
N GLU A 160 -38.60 29.18 18.76
CA GLU A 160 -37.53 29.49 19.71
C GLU A 160 -37.91 29.22 21.18
N SER A 161 -39.20 29.35 21.51
CA SER A 161 -39.71 29.34 22.89
C SER A 161 -40.49 28.06 23.27
N LEU A 162 -41.15 27.42 22.31
CA LEU A 162 -42.00 26.24 22.52
C LEU A 162 -41.27 25.01 22.00
N ILE A 163 -40.71 24.22 22.92
CA ILE A 163 -39.93 23.03 22.59
C ILE A 163 -40.74 21.78 22.98
N PRO A 164 -40.98 20.85 22.04
CA PRO A 164 -41.70 19.61 22.31
C PRO A 164 -40.90 18.71 23.27
N SER A 165 -41.61 17.80 23.94
CA SER A 165 -40.99 16.86 24.88
C SER A 165 -40.11 15.85 24.15
N THR A 166 -38.84 15.76 24.51
CA THR A 166 -37.92 14.74 23.94
C THR A 166 -38.43 13.32 24.19
N GLU A 167 -38.97 13.06 25.37
CA GLU A 167 -39.52 11.76 25.75
C GLU A 167 -40.72 11.39 24.87
N GLU A 168 -41.65 12.33 24.64
CA GLU A 168 -42.84 12.11 23.80
C GLU A 168 -42.45 11.80 22.35
N VAL A 169 -41.46 12.54 21.82
CA VAL A 169 -40.94 12.30 20.46
C VAL A 169 -40.30 10.91 20.37
N LEU A 170 -39.46 10.54 21.34
CA LEU A 170 -38.80 9.22 21.35
C LEU A 170 -39.80 8.07 21.58
N GLU A 171 -40.84 8.25 22.39
CA GLU A 171 -41.92 7.27 22.56
C GLU A 171 -42.66 7.02 21.23
N LEU A 172 -43.00 8.07 20.48
CA LEU A 172 -43.62 7.94 19.16
C LEU A 172 -42.70 7.25 18.17
N VAL A 173 -41.42 7.61 18.12
CA VAL A 173 -40.42 6.96 17.26
C VAL A 173 -40.29 5.48 17.60
N ASN A 174 -40.29 5.11 18.88
CA ASN A 174 -40.19 3.72 19.32
C ASN A 174 -41.52 2.94 19.27
N SER A 175 -42.61 3.58 18.86
CA SER A 175 -43.91 2.91 18.68
C SER A 175 -43.83 1.83 17.60
N THR A 176 -44.77 0.89 17.63
CA THR A 176 -44.88 -0.18 16.63
C THR A 176 -45.06 0.35 15.20
N ALA A 177 -45.58 1.57 15.04
CA ALA A 177 -45.79 2.18 13.73
C ALA A 177 -44.49 2.71 13.11
N TRP A 178 -43.53 3.17 13.93
CA TRP A 178 -42.38 3.96 13.48
C TRP A 178 -41.01 3.34 13.72
N LYS A 179 -40.85 2.47 14.73
CA LYS A 179 -39.53 1.96 15.15
C LYS A 179 -38.68 1.34 14.02
N ASP A 180 -39.33 0.67 13.07
CA ASP A 180 -38.67 -0.02 11.94
C ASP A 180 -38.70 0.82 10.64
N LYS A 181 -39.31 2.01 10.70
CA LYS A 181 -39.48 2.99 9.62
C LYS A 181 -38.72 4.30 9.84
N THR A 182 -37.91 4.39 10.91
CA THR A 182 -37.13 5.59 11.22
C THR A 182 -35.65 5.31 11.43
N PHE A 183 -34.81 6.30 11.13
CA PHE A 183 -33.38 6.28 11.40
C PHE A 183 -32.96 7.61 12.03
N LEU A 184 -32.34 7.56 13.22
CA LEU A 184 -32.13 8.75 14.05
C LEU A 184 -30.67 9.20 14.03
N PHE A 185 -30.46 10.52 14.03
CA PHE A 185 -29.16 11.17 14.14
C PHE A 185 -29.16 12.25 15.23
N LEU A 186 -27.95 12.63 15.65
CA LEU A 186 -27.71 13.81 16.50
C LEU A 186 -26.54 14.61 15.92
N GLY A 187 -26.50 15.92 16.18
CA GLY A 187 -25.29 16.71 16.02
C GLY A 187 -24.21 16.28 17.03
N TYR A 188 -23.02 15.91 16.54
CA TYR A 188 -21.93 15.43 17.39
C TYR A 188 -21.49 16.49 18.41
N LYS A 189 -21.33 17.74 17.97
CA LYS A 189 -20.83 18.83 18.81
C LYS A 189 -21.80 19.17 19.93
N GLU A 190 -23.08 19.23 19.61
CA GLU A 190 -24.18 19.45 20.55
C GLU A 190 -24.21 18.33 21.60
N TRP A 191 -24.15 17.07 21.16
CA TRP A 191 -24.15 15.91 22.04
C TRP A 191 -22.87 15.82 22.89
N SER A 192 -21.70 16.07 22.31
CA SER A 192 -20.43 15.97 23.03
C SER A 192 -20.32 16.99 24.17
N ASN A 193 -20.90 18.19 23.98
CA ASN A 193 -20.88 19.26 24.97
C ASN A 193 -21.77 19.01 26.20
N LEU A 194 -22.66 18.01 26.18
CA LEU A 194 -23.44 17.60 27.36
C LEU A 194 -22.54 17.20 28.54
N GLU A 195 -21.34 16.72 28.25
CA GLU A 195 -20.44 16.11 29.23
C GLU A 195 -19.78 17.12 30.19
N LYS A 196 -19.72 18.40 29.80
CA LYS A 196 -19.20 19.48 30.68
C LYS A 196 -20.05 19.64 31.94
N ASN A 197 -21.28 19.15 31.95
CA ASN A 197 -22.15 19.05 33.12
C ASN A 197 -22.27 17.59 33.55
N GLN A 198 -21.52 17.15 34.57
CA GLN A 198 -21.53 15.76 35.08
C GLN A 198 -22.95 15.21 35.39
N GLN A 199 -23.92 16.08 35.66
CA GLN A 199 -25.32 15.74 35.90
C GLN A 199 -26.08 15.22 34.65
N LEU A 200 -25.58 15.47 33.43
CA LEU A 200 -26.24 15.10 32.17
C LEU A 200 -25.70 13.81 31.56
N LYS A 201 -24.79 13.09 32.23
CA LYS A 201 -24.22 11.83 31.72
C LYS A 201 -25.29 10.77 31.41
N PRO A 202 -26.28 10.47 32.28
CA PRO A 202 -27.31 9.47 31.96
C PRO A 202 -28.13 9.82 30.71
N LEU A 203 -28.41 11.11 30.52
CA LEU A 203 -29.13 11.62 29.36
C LEU A 203 -28.28 11.52 28.09
N LYS A 204 -26.99 11.83 28.17
CA LYS A 204 -26.03 11.66 27.07
C LYS A 204 -25.97 10.21 26.60
N ASP A 205 -25.88 9.27 27.55
CA ASP A 205 -25.85 7.82 27.26
C ASP A 205 -27.19 7.34 26.70
N HIS A 206 -28.31 7.84 27.24
CA HIS A 206 -29.65 7.55 26.71
C HIS A 206 -29.81 8.03 25.27
N LEU A 207 -29.50 9.30 24.98
CA LEU A 207 -29.55 9.86 23.63
C LEU A 207 -28.63 9.11 22.66
N TYR A 208 -27.41 8.78 23.11
CA TYR A 208 -26.52 7.93 22.33
C TYR A 208 -27.22 6.62 21.98
N SER A 209 -27.82 5.91 22.93
CA SER A 209 -28.49 4.62 22.69
C SER A 209 -29.61 4.68 21.63
N GLN A 210 -30.31 5.81 21.52
CA GLN A 210 -31.44 5.98 20.59
C GLN A 210 -30.99 6.20 19.14
N VAL A 211 -29.86 6.89 18.92
CA VAL A 211 -29.42 7.24 17.56
C VAL A 211 -28.53 6.19 16.92
N LYS A 212 -28.35 6.28 15.60
CA LYS A 212 -27.56 5.33 14.82
C LYS A 212 -26.28 5.95 14.23
N ALA A 213 -26.28 7.26 14.00
CA ALA A 213 -25.11 8.01 13.53
C ALA A 213 -25.19 9.46 14.01
N PHE A 214 -24.14 10.24 13.75
CA PHE A 214 -24.02 11.63 14.19
C PHE A 214 -23.60 12.53 13.04
N PHE A 215 -24.11 13.75 12.98
CA PHE A 215 -23.63 14.76 12.04
C PHE A 215 -22.42 15.51 12.58
N SER A 216 -21.47 15.81 11.69
CA SER A 216 -20.24 16.56 11.98
C SER A 216 -19.95 17.53 10.83
N ASN A 217 -19.61 18.77 11.16
CA ASN A 217 -19.39 19.83 10.17
C ASN A 217 -17.92 20.09 9.83
N ASN A 218 -16.99 19.29 10.37
CA ASN A 218 -15.56 19.53 10.16
C ASN A 218 -14.81 18.23 9.89
N VAL A 219 -14.47 18.05 8.62
CA VAL A 219 -13.69 16.92 8.09
C VAL A 219 -12.31 16.84 8.75
N ALA A 220 -11.62 17.96 8.95
CA ALA A 220 -10.27 17.99 9.50
C ALA A 220 -10.21 17.48 10.95
N THR A 221 -11.29 17.66 11.71
CA THR A 221 -11.40 17.14 13.09
C THR A 221 -12.10 15.78 13.16
N ASN A 222 -12.54 15.23 12.02
CA ASN A 222 -13.42 14.07 12.00
C ASN A 222 -12.76 12.82 12.58
N GLU A 223 -11.49 12.56 12.26
CA GLU A 223 -10.74 11.42 12.82
C GLU A 223 -10.64 11.51 14.35
N LYS A 224 -10.25 12.67 14.88
CA LYS A 224 -10.18 12.90 16.33
C LYS A 224 -11.54 12.70 17.00
N ASN A 225 -12.59 13.27 16.42
CA ASN A 225 -13.95 13.19 16.96
C ASN A 225 -14.48 11.75 16.87
N GLN A 226 -14.17 11.02 15.79
CA GLN A 226 -14.56 9.62 15.60
C GLN A 226 -13.86 8.73 16.63
N ASN A 227 -12.57 8.96 16.89
CA ASN A 227 -11.81 8.22 17.91
C ASN A 227 -12.42 8.41 19.31
N TRP A 228 -12.86 9.62 19.63
CA TRP A 228 -13.55 9.86 20.91
C TRP A 228 -14.96 9.25 20.93
N LEU A 229 -15.73 9.34 19.84
CA LEU A 229 -17.04 8.70 19.73
C LEU A 229 -16.95 7.17 19.92
N ASN A 230 -15.86 6.56 19.45
CA ASN A 230 -15.60 5.13 19.59
C ASN A 230 -15.48 4.66 21.06
N GLU A 231 -15.23 5.56 22.02
CA GLU A 231 -15.27 5.23 23.46
C GLU A 231 -16.66 4.81 23.93
N PHE A 232 -17.73 5.23 23.23
CA PHE A 232 -19.12 4.88 23.53
C PHE A 232 -19.61 3.67 22.70
N GLY A 233 -18.97 3.40 21.57
CA GLY A 233 -19.33 2.35 20.62
C GLY A 233 -19.06 2.77 19.17
N ASN A 234 -19.36 1.89 18.22
CA ASN A 234 -18.91 1.99 16.83
C ASN A 234 -19.79 2.86 15.90
N LYS A 235 -20.56 3.82 16.42
CA LYS A 235 -21.40 4.71 15.60
C LYS A 235 -20.54 5.68 14.80
N ARG A 236 -21.04 6.13 13.64
CA ARG A 236 -20.26 6.95 12.71
C ARG A 236 -20.64 8.42 12.72
N LEU A 237 -19.63 9.25 12.51
CA LEU A 237 -19.77 10.64 12.11
C LEU A 237 -20.00 10.72 10.60
N LEU A 238 -21.03 11.45 10.21
CA LEU A 238 -21.39 11.79 8.84
C LEU A 238 -21.07 13.26 8.63
N HIS A 239 -20.26 13.55 7.61
CA HIS A 239 -19.98 14.92 7.21
C HIS A 239 -21.25 15.59 6.68
N SER A 240 -21.50 16.81 7.17
CA SER A 240 -22.67 17.60 6.82
C SER A 240 -22.34 19.09 6.95
N LEU A 241 -22.81 19.89 6.00
CA LEU A 241 -22.66 21.35 6.04
C LEU A 241 -23.83 22.07 6.72
N ASP A 242 -24.86 21.33 7.16
CA ASP A 242 -26.07 21.89 7.76
C ASP A 242 -26.60 23.06 6.90
N ILE A 243 -27.05 22.74 5.68
CA ILE A 243 -27.20 23.75 4.61
C ILE A 243 -28.49 24.55 4.81
N HIS A 244 -28.37 25.80 5.24
CA HIS A 244 -29.48 26.75 5.45
C HIS A 244 -29.55 27.89 4.43
N SER A 245 -28.56 28.00 3.54
CA SER A 245 -28.42 29.15 2.64
C SER A 245 -27.75 28.78 1.32
N PHE A 246 -27.91 29.65 0.32
CA PHE A 246 -27.22 29.51 -0.96
C PHE A 246 -25.70 29.55 -0.85
N GLN A 247 -25.15 30.13 0.22
CA GLN A 247 -23.70 30.20 0.42
C GLN A 247 -23.06 28.81 0.50
N ASN A 248 -23.79 27.81 1.01
CA ASN A 248 -23.30 26.44 1.15
C ASN A 248 -23.90 25.48 0.10
N LEU A 249 -24.91 25.93 -0.67
CA LEU A 249 -25.62 25.12 -1.65
C LEU A 249 -25.23 25.43 -3.10
N ASP A 250 -24.77 26.65 -3.40
CA ASP A 250 -24.37 27.01 -4.75
C ASP A 250 -23.17 26.14 -5.19
N THR A 251 -23.31 25.42 -6.30
CA THR A 251 -22.30 24.47 -6.80
C THR A 251 -21.45 25.04 -7.93
N TYR A 252 -21.78 26.24 -8.40
CA TYR A 252 -21.04 26.92 -9.46
C TYR A 252 -21.00 28.42 -9.22
N GLU A 253 -19.91 29.03 -9.66
CA GLU A 253 -19.73 30.46 -9.78
C GLU A 253 -19.60 30.83 -11.27
N PHE A 254 -19.76 32.10 -11.57
CA PHE A 254 -19.49 32.62 -12.90
C PHE A 254 -18.09 33.25 -12.93
N ASN A 255 -17.34 32.95 -13.98
CA ASN A 255 -16.14 33.68 -14.36
C ASN A 255 -16.53 35.06 -14.94
N ASP A 256 -15.56 35.96 -15.08
CA ASP A 256 -15.76 37.31 -15.63
C ASP A 256 -16.32 37.28 -17.06
N ASP A 257 -16.08 36.19 -17.81
CA ASP A 257 -16.59 35.96 -19.17
C ASP A 257 -18.00 35.34 -19.21
N GLY A 258 -18.63 35.12 -18.04
CA GLY A 258 -19.94 34.49 -17.90
C GLY A 258 -19.92 32.96 -18.02
N SER A 259 -18.77 32.33 -18.17
CA SER A 259 -18.65 30.86 -18.11
C SER A 259 -18.76 30.35 -16.67
N LYS A 260 -19.26 29.13 -16.49
CA LYS A 260 -19.39 28.52 -15.15
C LYS A 260 -18.08 27.88 -14.71
N LYS A 261 -17.66 28.14 -13.48
CA LYS A 261 -16.65 27.34 -12.77
C LYS A 261 -17.28 26.63 -11.56
N PRO A 262 -16.77 25.46 -11.14
CA PRO A 262 -17.20 24.84 -9.89
C PRO A 262 -16.97 25.80 -8.70
N SER A 263 -17.95 25.88 -7.80
CA SER A 263 -17.78 26.61 -6.54
C SER A 263 -17.23 25.68 -5.47
N GLU A 264 -16.42 26.22 -4.56
CA GLU A 264 -15.94 25.51 -3.37
C GLU A 264 -16.96 25.53 -2.22
N SER A 265 -18.05 26.27 -2.38
CA SER A 265 -19.13 26.43 -1.41
C SER A 265 -19.77 25.09 -0.98
N TYR A 266 -20.16 24.28 -1.97
CA TYR A 266 -20.77 22.98 -1.70
C TYR A 266 -19.71 21.87 -1.60
N HIS A 267 -19.69 21.16 -0.48
CA HIS A 267 -18.91 19.94 -0.32
C HIS A 267 -19.54 18.99 0.70
N CYS A 268 -19.81 17.75 0.29
CA CYS A 268 -20.16 16.67 1.18
C CYS A 268 -19.15 15.53 0.98
N HIS A 269 -18.71 14.92 2.07
CA HIS A 269 -17.65 13.91 2.07
C HIS A 269 -18.14 12.58 2.62
N THR A 270 -19.46 12.45 2.83
CA THR A 270 -20.09 11.26 3.40
C THR A 270 -20.34 10.24 2.32
N TRP A 271 -19.38 9.33 2.16
CA TRP A 271 -19.54 8.17 1.29
C TRP A 271 -20.23 7.05 2.05
N ILE A 272 -21.34 6.55 1.50
CA ILE A 272 -22.03 5.37 2.03
C ILE A 272 -22.07 4.27 0.96
N LYS A 273 -21.56 3.09 1.32
CA LYS A 273 -21.52 1.89 0.47
C LYS A 273 -22.81 1.08 0.60
N ALA A 274 -23.87 1.53 -0.06
CA ALA A 274 -25.17 0.87 0.01
C ALA A 274 -26.04 1.20 -1.21
N ASP A 275 -27.12 0.44 -1.38
CA ASP A 275 -28.20 0.82 -2.29
C ASP A 275 -28.88 2.09 -1.77
N THR A 276 -29.38 2.94 -2.67
CA THR A 276 -30.01 4.24 -2.35
C THR A 276 -31.43 4.05 -1.79
N THR A 277 -31.56 3.33 -0.68
CA THR A 277 -32.82 2.93 -0.05
C THR A 277 -32.73 3.06 1.47
N PHE A 278 -33.87 3.01 2.16
CA PHE A 278 -33.91 3.03 3.63
C PHE A 278 -33.21 1.79 4.24
N ASN A 279 -33.34 0.62 3.60
CA ASN A 279 -32.59 -0.56 4.00
C ASN A 279 -31.07 -0.38 3.78
N GLY A 280 -30.68 0.39 2.78
CA GLY A 280 -29.29 0.75 2.53
C GLY A 280 -28.66 1.57 3.66
N ILE A 281 -29.32 2.64 4.12
CA ILE A 281 -28.78 3.42 5.25
C ILE A 281 -28.74 2.62 6.56
N LYS A 282 -29.70 1.72 6.79
CA LYS A 282 -29.66 0.83 7.97
C LYS A 282 -28.39 -0.01 8.04
N GLN A 283 -27.74 -0.32 6.90
CA GLN A 283 -26.47 -1.06 6.86
C GLN A 283 -25.36 -0.38 7.65
N ILE A 284 -25.35 0.95 7.76
CA ILE A 284 -24.31 1.65 8.54
C ILE A 284 -24.42 1.35 10.04
N GLY A 285 -25.58 0.92 10.52
CA GLY A 285 -25.77 0.49 11.91
C GLY A 285 -25.28 -0.93 12.19
N TYR A 286 -25.06 -1.76 11.15
CA TYR A 286 -24.57 -3.14 11.28
C TYR A 286 -23.07 -3.23 10.97
N GLU A 287 -22.62 -2.57 9.90
CA GLU A 287 -21.24 -2.62 9.39
C GLU A 287 -20.65 -1.20 9.23
N PRO A 288 -20.63 -0.37 10.29
CA PRO A 288 -20.26 1.05 10.21
C PRO A 288 -18.88 1.29 9.59
N ASP A 289 -17.91 0.42 9.88
CA ASP A 289 -16.53 0.56 9.40
C ASP A 289 -16.36 0.31 7.91
N GLU A 290 -17.15 -0.60 7.35
CA GLU A 290 -17.06 -0.99 5.95
C GLU A 290 -18.00 -0.18 5.05
N ARG A 291 -19.01 0.46 5.64
CA ARG A 291 -20.11 1.12 4.93
C ARG A 291 -20.01 2.64 4.90
N VAL A 292 -19.25 3.26 5.80
CA VAL A 292 -19.11 4.73 5.88
C VAL A 292 -17.64 5.11 5.76
N SER A 293 -17.34 6.03 4.85
CA SER A 293 -16.05 6.69 4.75
C SER A 293 -16.23 8.20 4.58
N ILE A 294 -15.39 8.97 5.24
CA ILE A 294 -15.37 10.44 5.18
C ILE A 294 -14.11 10.87 4.44
N GLU A 295 -14.21 11.00 3.12
CA GLU A 295 -13.08 11.26 2.22
C GLU A 295 -13.47 12.22 1.10
N GLN A 296 -12.49 12.98 0.58
CA GLN A 296 -12.70 13.86 -0.57
C GLN A 296 -12.88 13.08 -1.88
N ILE A 297 -12.17 11.96 -2.01
CA ILE A 297 -12.21 11.09 -3.19
C ILE A 297 -13.01 9.84 -2.90
N LYS A 298 -13.52 9.21 -3.96
CA LYS A 298 -14.29 7.98 -3.85
C LYS A 298 -13.44 6.85 -3.23
N PRO A 299 -13.89 6.23 -2.12
CA PRO A 299 -13.13 5.16 -1.48
C PRO A 299 -13.03 3.89 -2.33
N GLN A 300 -11.92 3.16 -2.18
CA GLN A 300 -11.71 1.82 -2.73
C GLN A 300 -11.95 1.71 -4.26
N GLU A 301 -11.65 2.78 -5.01
CA GLU A 301 -11.86 2.79 -6.45
C GLU A 301 -10.75 1.99 -7.15
N LYS A 302 -11.12 0.89 -7.81
CA LYS A 302 -10.18 0.09 -8.59
C LYS A 302 -9.92 0.74 -9.95
N ALA A 303 -8.69 0.58 -10.45
CA ALA A 303 -8.35 0.99 -11.81
C ALA A 303 -9.24 0.26 -12.82
N GLY A 304 -9.65 0.95 -13.89
CA GLY A 304 -10.65 0.43 -14.83
C GLY A 304 -10.27 -0.90 -15.49
N TYR A 305 -8.96 -1.13 -15.68
CA TYR A 305 -8.44 -2.37 -16.25
C TYR A 305 -8.36 -3.56 -15.28
N GLN A 306 -8.64 -3.34 -13.99
CA GLN A 306 -8.59 -4.38 -12.94
C GLN A 306 -9.98 -4.90 -12.55
N ALA A 307 -11.05 -4.34 -13.09
CA ALA A 307 -12.42 -4.71 -12.74
C ALA A 307 -13.28 -4.92 -13.99
N ILE A 308 -13.97 -6.06 -14.03
CA ILE A 308 -15.00 -6.33 -15.03
C ILE A 308 -16.21 -5.46 -14.71
N ASP A 309 -16.70 -4.73 -15.71
CA ASP A 309 -17.90 -3.91 -15.60
C ASP A 309 -19.15 -4.72 -15.85
N SER A 310 -19.16 -5.52 -16.91
CA SER A 310 -20.30 -6.34 -17.27
C SER A 310 -19.92 -7.55 -18.11
N VAL A 311 -20.78 -8.56 -18.06
CA VAL A 311 -20.72 -9.77 -18.87
C VAL A 311 -22.03 -9.90 -19.62
N THR A 312 -21.98 -9.85 -20.95
CA THR A 312 -23.15 -10.08 -21.80
C THR A 312 -23.11 -11.50 -22.34
N ILE A 313 -24.24 -12.19 -22.25
CA ILE A 313 -24.40 -13.59 -22.65
C ILE A 313 -25.58 -13.65 -23.64
N THR A 314 -25.35 -14.24 -24.80
CA THR A 314 -26.35 -14.40 -25.88
C THR A 314 -26.61 -15.85 -26.28
N HIS A 315 -25.97 -16.80 -25.61
CA HIS A 315 -26.10 -18.24 -25.88
C HIS A 315 -27.49 -18.78 -25.51
N SER A 316 -28.07 -19.69 -26.30
CA SER A 316 -29.45 -20.20 -26.14
C SER A 316 -29.73 -20.90 -24.82
N ASP A 317 -28.72 -21.56 -24.24
CA ASP A 317 -28.84 -22.23 -22.93
C ASP A 317 -28.85 -21.25 -21.75
N PHE A 318 -28.62 -19.97 -22.00
CA PHE A 318 -28.74 -18.89 -21.03
C PHE A 318 -29.82 -17.91 -21.49
N THR A 319 -30.51 -17.30 -20.52
CA THR A 319 -31.32 -16.12 -20.85
C THR A 319 -30.40 -15.02 -21.33
N SER A 320 -30.66 -14.50 -22.54
CA SER A 320 -29.90 -13.39 -23.11
C SER A 320 -29.98 -12.18 -22.19
N GLN A 321 -28.86 -11.80 -21.59
CA GLN A 321 -28.81 -10.75 -20.58
C GLN A 321 -27.40 -10.15 -20.44
N THR A 322 -27.35 -8.96 -19.84
CA THR A 322 -26.11 -8.31 -19.41
C THR A 322 -26.07 -8.30 -17.89
N LEU A 323 -25.08 -8.98 -17.32
CA LEU A 323 -24.80 -9.02 -15.90
C LEU A 323 -23.83 -7.88 -15.57
N TYR A 324 -24.28 -6.90 -14.78
CA TYR A 324 -23.40 -5.85 -14.28
C TYR A 324 -22.74 -6.31 -12.98
N LEU A 325 -21.42 -6.15 -12.88
CA LEU A 325 -20.65 -6.60 -11.73
C LEU A 325 -20.20 -5.42 -10.87
N ASN A 326 -20.19 -5.62 -9.55
CA ASN A 326 -19.54 -4.72 -8.62
C ASN A 326 -18.01 -4.84 -8.80
N GLN A 327 -17.27 -3.75 -8.67
CA GLN A 327 -15.81 -3.80 -8.71
C GLN A 327 -15.19 -4.59 -7.54
N ASN A 328 -15.93 -4.79 -6.46
CA ASN A 328 -15.49 -5.50 -5.26
C ASN A 328 -15.95 -6.96 -5.29
N LEU A 329 -16.87 -7.33 -4.40
CA LEU A 329 -17.36 -8.69 -4.24
C LEU A 329 -18.66 -8.88 -5.03
N ASN A 330 -18.72 -9.96 -5.81
CA ASN A 330 -19.94 -10.43 -6.45
C ASN A 330 -20.23 -11.85 -5.96
N CYS A 331 -21.46 -12.11 -5.54
CA CYS A 331 -21.89 -13.43 -5.10
C CYS A 331 -23.00 -13.95 -6.01
N ILE A 332 -22.80 -15.12 -6.61
CA ILE A 332 -23.77 -15.77 -7.49
C ILE A 332 -24.38 -16.96 -6.73
N ILE A 333 -25.66 -16.86 -6.39
CA ILE A 333 -26.37 -17.85 -5.56
C ILE A 333 -27.43 -18.56 -6.41
N GLY A 334 -27.63 -19.86 -6.18
CA GLY A 334 -28.66 -20.65 -6.86
C GLY A 334 -28.57 -22.14 -6.55
N GLY A 335 -29.60 -22.91 -6.95
CA GLY A 335 -29.66 -24.37 -6.73
C GLY A 335 -28.56 -25.19 -7.42
N ARG A 336 -28.51 -26.50 -7.18
CA ARG A 336 -27.57 -27.37 -7.91
C ARG A 336 -27.90 -27.38 -9.41
N SER A 337 -26.86 -27.44 -10.25
CA SER A 337 -26.97 -27.49 -11.71
C SER A 337 -27.61 -26.27 -12.39
N THR A 338 -27.65 -25.11 -11.74
CA THR A 338 -28.18 -23.85 -12.33
C THR A 338 -27.16 -23.06 -13.17
N GLY A 339 -26.06 -23.70 -13.61
CA GLY A 339 -25.08 -23.04 -14.49
C GLY A 339 -24.07 -22.09 -13.83
N LYS A 340 -24.00 -21.98 -12.48
CA LYS A 340 -23.04 -21.08 -11.79
C LYS A 340 -21.58 -21.36 -12.13
N SER A 341 -21.15 -22.62 -12.01
CA SER A 341 -19.77 -23.03 -12.33
C SER A 341 -19.48 -22.90 -13.83
N VAL A 342 -20.50 -23.07 -14.66
CA VAL A 342 -20.40 -22.88 -16.12
C VAL A 342 -20.16 -21.42 -16.43
N LEU A 343 -20.91 -20.50 -15.81
CA LEU A 343 -20.74 -19.05 -15.99
C LEU A 343 -19.33 -18.60 -15.58
N LEU A 344 -18.86 -18.96 -14.38
CA LEU A 344 -17.51 -18.60 -13.94
C LEU A 344 -16.42 -19.21 -14.83
N GLY A 345 -16.64 -20.44 -15.29
CA GLY A 345 -15.77 -21.11 -16.24
C GLY A 345 -15.71 -20.45 -17.61
N ALA A 346 -16.85 -20.03 -18.14
CA ALA A 346 -16.96 -19.33 -19.40
C ALA A 346 -16.30 -17.95 -19.33
N ILE A 347 -16.49 -17.20 -18.25
CA ILE A 347 -15.76 -15.94 -18.01
C ILE A 347 -14.25 -16.20 -18.01
N ALA A 348 -13.79 -17.23 -17.30
CA ALA A 348 -12.37 -17.53 -17.24
C ALA A 348 -11.78 -17.94 -18.60
N LYS A 349 -12.50 -18.77 -19.36
CA LYS A 349 -12.08 -19.16 -20.71
C LYS A 349 -12.13 -18.02 -21.71
N LYS A 350 -13.12 -17.14 -21.62
CA LYS A 350 -13.23 -15.93 -22.44
C LYS A 350 -12.04 -14.99 -22.20
N LEU A 351 -11.52 -14.95 -20.97
CA LEU A 351 -10.35 -14.17 -20.58
C LEU A 351 -9.03 -14.96 -20.68
N ASN A 352 -8.97 -15.94 -21.58
CA ASN A 352 -7.77 -16.72 -21.90
C ASN A 352 -7.08 -17.37 -20.68
N CYS A 353 -7.84 -17.77 -19.66
CA CYS A 353 -7.30 -18.49 -18.51
C CYS A 353 -6.99 -19.96 -18.88
N ASP A 354 -5.73 -20.36 -18.72
CA ASP A 354 -5.24 -21.71 -19.03
C ASP A 354 -5.74 -22.78 -18.06
N LYS A 355 -6.23 -22.38 -16.88
CA LYS A 355 -6.73 -23.33 -15.88
C LYS A 355 -7.95 -24.11 -16.43
N PRO A 356 -8.06 -25.42 -16.16
CA PRO A 356 -9.20 -26.21 -16.59
C PRO A 356 -10.45 -25.80 -15.80
N VAL A 357 -11.60 -25.72 -16.48
CA VAL A 357 -12.88 -25.38 -15.84
C VAL A 357 -13.37 -26.54 -14.97
N LYS A 358 -13.16 -27.77 -15.45
CA LYS A 358 -13.46 -29.01 -14.74
C LYS A 358 -12.46 -30.08 -15.15
N PHE A 359 -11.77 -30.66 -14.18
CA PHE A 359 -10.77 -31.70 -14.44
C PHE A 359 -11.43 -32.98 -14.98
N GLY A 360 -10.84 -33.55 -16.04
CA GLY A 360 -11.21 -34.86 -16.57
C GLY A 360 -12.59 -34.97 -17.22
N ASN A 361 -13.16 -33.86 -17.71
CA ASN A 361 -14.46 -33.86 -18.38
C ASN A 361 -14.43 -32.99 -19.66
N GLN A 362 -14.18 -33.64 -20.80
CA GLN A 362 -14.06 -32.96 -22.09
C GLN A 362 -15.41 -32.41 -22.58
N GLU A 363 -16.49 -33.18 -22.46
CA GLU A 363 -17.85 -32.73 -22.83
C GLU A 363 -18.24 -31.43 -22.12
N TYR A 364 -17.91 -31.32 -20.83
CA TYR A 364 -18.15 -30.11 -20.05
C TYR A 364 -17.29 -28.93 -20.56
N THR A 365 -16.06 -29.20 -20.98
CA THR A 365 -15.17 -28.17 -21.54
C THR A 365 -15.69 -27.69 -22.90
N ASP A 366 -16.14 -28.60 -23.76
CA ASP A 366 -16.71 -28.29 -25.07
C ASP A 366 -18.01 -27.48 -24.92
N PHE A 367 -18.85 -27.84 -23.95
CA PHE A 367 -20.05 -27.07 -23.60
C PHE A 367 -19.72 -25.63 -23.15
N VAL A 368 -18.71 -25.44 -22.30
CA VAL A 368 -18.27 -24.10 -21.88
C VAL A 368 -17.74 -23.31 -23.08
N ASN A 369 -16.98 -23.93 -23.97
CA ASN A 369 -16.46 -23.28 -25.17
C ASN A 369 -17.57 -22.80 -26.12
N ALA A 370 -18.67 -23.55 -26.25
CA ALA A 370 -19.84 -23.11 -27.02
C ALA A 370 -20.42 -21.80 -26.46
N ILE A 371 -20.51 -21.68 -25.13
CA ILE A 371 -21.03 -20.48 -24.45
C ILE A 371 -20.10 -19.27 -24.65
N VAL A 372 -18.77 -19.48 -24.61
CA VAL A 372 -17.76 -18.43 -24.80
C VAL A 372 -17.94 -17.69 -26.13
N SER A 373 -18.40 -18.37 -27.18
CA SER A 373 -18.65 -17.76 -28.50
C SER A 373 -19.74 -16.68 -28.48
N GLY A 374 -20.75 -16.83 -27.61
CA GLY A 374 -21.85 -15.88 -27.43
C GLY A 374 -21.67 -14.95 -26.23
N MET A 375 -20.47 -14.87 -25.66
CA MET A 375 -20.16 -14.06 -24.48
C MET A 375 -19.25 -12.88 -24.84
N SER A 376 -19.55 -11.69 -24.30
CA SER A 376 -18.66 -10.53 -24.31
C SER A 376 -18.44 -10.00 -22.90
N ILE A 377 -17.25 -9.48 -22.65
CA ILE A 377 -16.83 -8.97 -21.33
C ILE A 377 -16.34 -7.54 -21.52
N THR A 378 -17.06 -6.59 -20.93
CA THR A 378 -16.66 -5.19 -20.90
C THR A 378 -16.03 -4.88 -19.55
N TRP A 379 -14.84 -4.29 -19.58
CA TRP A 379 -14.15 -3.84 -18.38
C TRP A 379 -14.59 -2.42 -17.98
N LYS A 380 -14.24 -2.00 -16.77
CA LYS A 380 -14.69 -0.73 -16.19
C LYS A 380 -14.13 0.51 -16.91
N ASP A 381 -13.03 0.37 -17.65
CA ASP A 381 -12.55 1.40 -18.58
C ASP A 381 -13.31 1.44 -19.92
N GLY A 382 -14.35 0.62 -20.09
CA GLY A 382 -15.18 0.56 -21.28
C GLY A 382 -14.60 -0.28 -22.41
N VAL A 383 -13.45 -0.92 -22.20
CA VAL A 383 -12.76 -1.73 -23.21
C VAL A 383 -13.21 -3.19 -23.12
N GLU A 384 -13.54 -3.80 -24.26
CA GLU A 384 -13.64 -5.26 -24.38
C GLU A 384 -12.24 -5.81 -24.67
N ASN A 385 -11.70 -6.61 -23.74
CA ASN A 385 -10.36 -7.18 -23.84
C ASN A 385 -10.33 -8.56 -23.17
N ASN A 386 -9.90 -9.56 -23.93
CA ASN A 386 -9.89 -10.96 -23.53
C ASN A 386 -8.53 -11.44 -22.99
N ASP A 387 -7.52 -10.57 -22.99
CA ASP A 387 -6.14 -10.88 -22.61
C ASP A 387 -5.75 -10.33 -21.23
N ARG A 388 -6.71 -9.73 -20.53
CA ARG A 388 -6.50 -9.22 -19.18
C ARG A 388 -6.45 -10.35 -18.17
N ASN A 389 -5.40 -10.33 -17.36
CA ASN A 389 -5.13 -11.37 -16.39
C ASN A 389 -6.24 -11.45 -15.34
N ILE A 390 -6.67 -12.67 -15.04
CA ILE A 390 -7.57 -12.99 -13.94
C ILE A 390 -7.06 -14.19 -13.18
N GLU A 391 -7.39 -14.23 -11.89
CA GLU A 391 -7.17 -15.42 -11.09
C GLU A 391 -8.46 -16.23 -11.01
N TYR A 392 -8.46 -17.39 -11.65
CA TYR A 392 -9.58 -18.33 -11.61
C TYR A 392 -9.27 -19.52 -10.69
N PHE A 393 -10.25 -19.91 -9.89
CA PHE A 393 -10.18 -21.08 -9.02
C PHE A 393 -11.33 -22.04 -9.35
N PRO A 394 -11.06 -23.16 -10.05
CA PRO A 394 -12.11 -24.11 -10.42
C PRO A 394 -12.68 -24.85 -9.20
N GLN A 395 -13.80 -25.53 -9.41
CA GLN A 395 -14.44 -26.31 -8.35
C GLN A 395 -13.49 -27.40 -7.82
N SER A 396 -13.46 -27.56 -6.49
CA SER A 396 -12.57 -28.50 -5.79
C SER A 396 -11.07 -28.21 -5.91
N TYR A 397 -10.67 -27.06 -6.47
CA TYR A 397 -9.26 -26.67 -6.60
C TYR A 397 -8.54 -26.59 -5.25
N MET A 398 -9.16 -25.94 -4.25
CA MET A 398 -8.58 -25.86 -2.90
C MET A 398 -8.42 -27.22 -2.22
N TYR A 399 -9.35 -28.15 -2.47
CA TYR A 399 -9.24 -29.51 -1.96
C TYR A 399 -8.07 -30.28 -2.61
N GLN A 400 -7.83 -30.07 -3.92
CA GLN A 400 -6.70 -30.68 -4.62
C GLN A 400 -5.37 -30.09 -4.15
N LEU A 401 -5.27 -28.77 -4.06
CA LEU A 401 -4.11 -28.07 -3.50
C LEU A 401 -3.74 -28.61 -2.12
N ALA A 402 -4.72 -28.77 -1.22
CA ALA A 402 -4.49 -29.30 0.12
C ALA A 402 -4.10 -30.79 0.13
N LYS A 403 -4.45 -31.56 -0.91
CA LYS A 403 -4.14 -32.99 -1.01
C LYS A 403 -2.77 -33.25 -1.66
N ASN A 404 -2.30 -32.35 -2.52
CA ASN A 404 -1.02 -32.47 -3.19
C ASN A 404 0.13 -32.17 -2.23
N LYS A 405 0.97 -33.17 -1.97
CA LYS A 405 2.20 -33.04 -1.15
C LYS A 405 3.40 -32.44 -1.93
N GLY A 406 3.17 -31.95 -3.15
CA GLY A 406 4.22 -31.54 -4.08
C GLY A 406 4.64 -30.07 -3.99
N GLY A 407 4.22 -29.32 -2.96
CA GLY A 407 4.59 -27.91 -2.77
C GLY A 407 3.78 -26.90 -3.61
N GLU A 408 2.76 -27.33 -4.35
CA GLU A 408 1.90 -26.41 -5.14
C GLU A 408 1.19 -25.36 -4.28
N LEU A 409 0.80 -25.74 -3.05
CA LEU A 409 0.26 -24.79 -2.07
C LEU A 409 1.31 -23.78 -1.64
N ASP A 410 2.54 -24.23 -1.38
CA ASP A 410 3.64 -23.36 -0.94
C ASP A 410 3.98 -22.35 -2.03
N ASN A 411 4.04 -22.78 -3.30
CA ASN A 411 4.24 -21.89 -4.45
C ASN A 411 3.12 -20.85 -4.57
N LEU A 412 1.85 -21.25 -4.44
CA LEU A 412 0.73 -20.31 -4.50
C LEU A 412 0.81 -19.27 -3.37
N VAL A 413 1.14 -19.71 -2.15
CA VAL A 413 1.29 -18.81 -1.00
C VAL A 413 2.48 -17.86 -1.20
N GLU A 414 3.59 -18.36 -1.73
CA GLU A 414 4.76 -17.56 -2.04
C GLU A 414 4.45 -16.48 -3.09
N GLU A 415 3.76 -16.83 -4.18
CA GLU A 415 3.33 -15.87 -5.20
C GLU A 415 2.43 -14.77 -4.61
N ILE A 416 1.47 -15.14 -3.76
CA ILE A 416 0.59 -14.17 -3.08
C ILE A 416 1.40 -13.24 -2.17
N ILE A 417 2.37 -13.77 -1.42
CA ILE A 417 3.22 -12.97 -0.53
C ILE A 417 4.12 -12.03 -1.35
N LYS A 418 4.63 -12.48 -2.49
CA LYS A 418 5.49 -11.69 -3.41
C LYS A 418 4.74 -10.55 -4.12
N GLN A 419 3.40 -10.50 -4.07
CA GLN A 419 2.63 -9.34 -4.56
C GLN A 419 2.85 -8.08 -3.69
N ASP A 420 3.21 -8.24 -2.41
CA ASP A 420 3.61 -7.13 -1.54
C ASP A 420 5.07 -6.75 -1.80
N ALA A 421 5.31 -5.51 -2.25
CA ALA A 421 6.64 -5.06 -2.65
C ALA A 421 7.68 -5.19 -1.53
N THR A 422 7.29 -4.92 -0.27
CA THR A 422 8.20 -4.99 0.89
C THR A 422 8.57 -6.43 1.18
N LYS A 423 7.57 -7.33 1.19
CA LYS A 423 7.80 -8.76 1.44
C LYS A 423 8.61 -9.40 0.32
N ASN A 424 8.34 -9.04 -0.93
CA ASN A 424 9.10 -9.54 -2.08
C ASN A 424 10.58 -9.16 -2.00
N GLN A 425 10.89 -7.92 -1.59
CA GLN A 425 12.27 -7.46 -1.42
C GLN A 425 13.01 -8.25 -0.33
N LEU A 426 12.36 -8.55 0.79
CA LEU A 426 12.94 -9.38 1.86
C LEU A 426 13.26 -10.79 1.37
N ILE A 427 12.34 -11.42 0.63
CA ILE A 427 12.55 -12.75 0.05
C ILE A 427 13.72 -12.74 -0.94
N THR A 428 13.75 -11.77 -1.85
CA THR A 428 14.82 -11.61 -2.87
C THR A 428 16.19 -11.40 -2.23
N ASN A 429 16.27 -10.62 -1.14
CA ASN A 429 17.52 -10.41 -0.40
C ASN A 429 18.01 -11.71 0.24
N TYR A 430 17.10 -12.50 0.81
CA TYR A 430 17.43 -13.79 1.41
C TYR A 430 17.89 -14.81 0.35
N GLU A 431 17.22 -14.88 -0.80
CA GLU A 431 17.61 -15.72 -1.93
C GLU A 431 19.02 -15.36 -2.44
N SER A 432 19.31 -14.07 -2.59
CA SER A 432 20.64 -13.57 -2.98
C SER A 432 21.71 -13.96 -1.95
N PHE A 433 21.46 -13.72 -0.65
CA PHE A 433 22.37 -14.10 0.43
C PHE A 433 22.67 -15.61 0.43
N SER A 434 21.64 -16.44 0.23
CA SER A 434 21.79 -17.90 0.18
C SER A 434 22.61 -18.35 -1.03
N SER A 435 22.37 -17.74 -2.19
CA SER A 435 23.10 -18.02 -3.43
C SER A 435 24.58 -17.63 -3.34
N GLU A 436 24.88 -16.46 -2.78
CA GLU A 436 26.26 -16.00 -2.55
C GLU A 436 27.01 -16.94 -1.61
N ASN A 437 26.40 -17.33 -0.49
CA ASN A 437 27.00 -18.27 0.45
C ASN A 437 27.22 -19.65 -0.18
N ASN A 438 26.28 -20.15 -0.96
CA ASN A 438 26.45 -21.42 -1.68
C ASN A 438 27.61 -21.37 -2.68
N SER A 439 27.77 -20.24 -3.36
CA SER A 439 28.91 -20.02 -4.27
C SER A 439 30.24 -20.01 -3.52
N ASP A 440 30.32 -19.31 -2.38
CA ASP A 440 31.53 -19.28 -1.54
C ASP A 440 31.86 -20.67 -0.94
N ILE A 441 30.85 -21.39 -0.44
CA ILE A 441 31.01 -22.77 0.04
C ILE A 441 31.56 -23.65 -1.08
N THR A 442 30.98 -23.58 -2.27
CA THR A 442 31.43 -24.36 -3.43
C THR A 442 32.88 -24.01 -3.82
N ALA A 443 33.23 -22.71 -3.82
CA ALA A 443 34.59 -22.26 -4.09
C ALA A 443 35.59 -22.78 -3.06
N LYS A 444 35.24 -22.74 -1.77
CA LYS A 444 36.07 -23.26 -0.66
C LYS A 444 36.24 -24.78 -0.76
N ILE A 445 35.19 -25.52 -1.08
CA ILE A 445 35.25 -26.97 -1.32
C ILE A 445 36.19 -27.29 -2.48
N ASN A 446 36.06 -26.59 -3.61
CA ASN A 446 36.96 -26.76 -4.75
C ASN A 446 38.41 -26.44 -4.38
N LYS A 447 38.64 -25.39 -3.58
CA LYS A 447 39.98 -25.02 -3.12
C LYS A 447 40.58 -26.08 -2.19
N LEU A 448 39.78 -26.69 -1.33
CA LEU A 448 40.21 -27.79 -0.46
C LEU A 448 40.72 -28.97 -1.30
N PHE A 449 39.98 -29.38 -2.33
CA PHE A 449 40.40 -30.48 -3.22
C PHE A 449 41.70 -30.15 -3.97
N GLN A 450 41.84 -28.93 -4.49
CA GLN A 450 43.09 -28.50 -5.14
C GLN A 450 44.29 -28.55 -4.18
N LEU A 451 44.11 -28.07 -2.94
CA LEU A 451 45.18 -28.09 -1.94
C LEU A 451 45.58 -29.53 -1.56
N GLN A 452 44.61 -30.45 -1.49
CA GLN A 452 44.89 -31.87 -1.27
C GLN A 452 45.75 -32.46 -2.39
N GLU A 453 45.43 -32.18 -3.66
CA GLU A 453 46.25 -32.61 -4.79
C GLU A 453 47.67 -32.03 -4.76
N GLU A 454 47.81 -30.72 -4.47
CA GLU A 454 49.12 -30.09 -4.34
C GLU A 454 49.94 -30.70 -3.21
N LEU A 455 49.32 -31.06 -2.09
CA LEU A 455 49.98 -31.70 -0.96
C LEU A 455 50.53 -33.08 -1.37
N ILE A 456 49.75 -33.85 -2.14
CA ILE A 456 50.20 -35.13 -2.70
C ILE A 456 51.39 -34.90 -3.63
N LYS A 457 51.31 -33.96 -4.56
CA LYS A 457 52.42 -33.62 -5.49
C LYS A 457 53.68 -33.20 -4.74
N ARG A 458 53.56 -32.37 -3.69
CA ARG A 458 54.69 -31.96 -2.84
C ARG A 458 55.30 -33.13 -2.07
N ARG A 459 54.48 -34.05 -1.56
CA ARG A 459 54.97 -35.28 -0.89
C ARG A 459 55.77 -36.17 -1.84
N ILE A 460 55.35 -36.27 -3.11
CA ILE A 460 56.11 -37.01 -4.13
C ILE A 460 57.47 -36.35 -4.37
N LYS A 461 57.50 -35.03 -4.60
CA LYS A 461 58.75 -34.27 -4.77
C LYS A 461 59.69 -34.37 -3.56
N LEU A 462 59.14 -34.42 -2.34
CA LEU A 462 59.90 -34.62 -1.11
C LEU A 462 60.58 -35.98 -1.07
N LYS A 463 59.91 -37.04 -1.57
CA LYS A 463 60.53 -38.37 -1.69
C LYS A 463 61.64 -38.39 -2.74
N GLU A 464 61.49 -37.68 -3.86
CA GLU A 464 62.50 -37.60 -4.92
C GLU A 464 63.81 -36.93 -4.48
N LYS A 465 63.74 -35.97 -3.54
CA LYS A 465 64.92 -35.23 -3.05
C LYS A 465 65.85 -36.02 -2.13
N GLY A 466 65.48 -37.24 -1.74
CA GLY A 466 66.24 -38.07 -0.79
C GLY A 466 65.95 -37.75 0.67
N ASP A 467 66.25 -38.68 1.56
CA ASP A 467 66.03 -38.53 2.99
C ASP A 467 67.16 -37.71 3.65
N GLU A 468 66.82 -37.00 4.73
CA GLU A 468 67.73 -36.07 5.41
C GLU A 468 69.05 -36.73 5.84
N LYS A 469 69.02 -38.02 6.21
CA LYS A 469 70.23 -38.78 6.57
C LYS A 469 71.11 -39.03 5.34
N GLY A 470 70.54 -39.42 4.21
CA GLY A 470 71.27 -39.61 2.95
C GLY A 470 71.95 -38.33 2.47
N ILE A 471 71.24 -37.20 2.51
CA ILE A 471 71.81 -35.89 2.15
C ILE A 471 72.95 -35.50 3.11
N LYS A 472 72.77 -35.68 4.43
CA LYS A 472 73.81 -35.39 5.42
C LYS A 472 75.05 -36.26 5.27
N ALA A 473 74.89 -37.55 4.96
CA ALA A 473 76.00 -38.47 4.74
C ALA A 473 76.80 -38.08 3.49
N GLU A 474 76.15 -37.66 2.41
CA GLU A 474 76.84 -37.19 1.20
C GLU A 474 77.56 -35.86 1.45
N ILE A 475 76.97 -34.96 2.24
CA ILE A 475 77.66 -33.74 2.69
C ILE A 475 78.90 -34.09 3.51
N GLU A 476 78.83 -35.01 4.46
CA GLU A 476 80.00 -35.45 5.25
C GLU A 476 81.09 -36.05 4.36
N LYS A 477 80.72 -36.91 3.40
CA LYS A 477 81.66 -37.49 2.43
C LYS A 477 82.34 -36.43 1.58
N LEU A 478 81.58 -35.52 0.98
CA LEU A 478 82.11 -34.42 0.17
C LEU A 478 82.98 -33.46 0.99
N THR A 479 82.61 -33.21 2.26
CA THR A 479 83.41 -32.38 3.18
C THR A 479 84.75 -33.05 3.51
N LYS A 480 84.77 -34.39 3.62
CA LYS A 480 85.98 -35.18 3.82
C LYS A 480 86.89 -35.15 2.59
N GLU A 481 86.33 -35.30 1.38
CA GLU A 481 87.07 -35.14 0.12
C GLU A 481 87.65 -33.71 -0.03
N LEU A 482 86.91 -32.68 0.39
CA LEU A 482 87.37 -31.29 0.43
C LEU A 482 88.54 -31.08 1.40
N SER A 483 88.56 -31.81 2.52
CA SER A 483 89.66 -31.75 3.49
C SER A 483 90.94 -32.43 2.99
N GLU A 484 90.81 -33.49 2.19
CA GLU A 484 91.95 -34.17 1.54
C GLU A 484 92.57 -33.32 0.41
N LEU A 485 91.74 -32.57 -0.33
CA LEU A 485 92.19 -31.61 -1.35
C LEU A 485 92.93 -30.39 -0.78
N LYS A 486 92.65 -30.00 0.47
CA LYS A 486 93.33 -28.88 1.15
C LYS A 486 94.83 -29.13 1.40
N LEU A 487 95.28 -30.39 1.45
CA LEU A 487 96.69 -30.75 1.71
C LEU A 487 97.64 -30.50 0.52
N LYS A 488 97.11 -30.12 -0.66
CA LYS A 488 97.90 -29.92 -1.90
C LYS A 488 98.12 -28.46 -2.31
N ILE A 489 97.78 -27.47 -1.46
CA ILE A 489 97.71 -26.06 -1.88
C ILE A 489 98.79 -25.20 -1.19
N GLN A 490 99.62 -24.51 -2.00
CA GLN A 490 100.58 -23.49 -1.54
C GLN A 490 99.89 -22.11 -1.38
N ILE A 491 99.09 -21.94 -0.32
CA ILE A 491 98.57 -20.65 0.15
C ILE A 491 98.83 -20.54 1.66
N THR A 492 99.17 -19.37 2.18
CA THR A 492 99.35 -19.11 3.62
C THR A 492 98.00 -19.07 4.35
N GLU A 493 97.92 -19.54 5.61
CA GLU A 493 96.66 -19.64 6.38
C GLU A 493 95.85 -18.33 6.41
N LYS A 494 96.53 -17.19 6.58
CA LYS A 494 95.89 -15.87 6.62
C LYS A 494 95.28 -15.45 5.26
N GLU A 495 95.93 -15.78 4.15
CA GLU A 495 95.41 -15.52 2.80
C GLU A 495 94.23 -16.46 2.46
N LEU A 496 94.21 -17.68 3.00
CA LEU A 496 93.12 -18.64 2.84
C LEU A 496 91.87 -18.23 3.65
N GLU A 497 92.06 -17.75 4.88
CA GLU A 497 90.97 -17.23 5.71
C GLU A 497 90.32 -16.00 5.08
N ASP A 498 91.12 -15.05 4.60
CA ASP A 498 90.62 -13.85 3.91
C ASP A 498 89.91 -14.22 2.60
N TYR A 499 90.44 -15.16 1.82
CA TYR A 499 89.77 -15.69 0.63
C TYR A 499 88.42 -16.35 0.96
N ASN A 500 88.38 -17.23 1.96
CA ASN A 500 87.14 -17.92 2.35
C ASN A 500 86.08 -16.94 2.86
N LYS A 501 86.49 -15.92 3.62
CA LYS A 501 85.59 -14.87 4.09
C LYS A 501 85.01 -14.05 2.93
N LEU A 502 85.85 -13.60 2.01
CA LEU A 502 85.42 -12.86 0.81
C LEU A 502 84.56 -13.73 -0.11
N LYS A 503 84.84 -15.03 -0.21
CA LYS A 503 84.05 -15.99 -0.97
C LYS A 503 82.67 -16.23 -0.37
N LEU A 504 82.58 -16.40 0.95
CA LEU A 504 81.31 -16.53 1.65
C LEU A 504 80.47 -15.26 1.47
N GLU A 505 81.08 -14.07 1.64
CA GLU A 505 80.40 -12.79 1.41
C GLU A 505 79.92 -12.65 -0.05
N PHE A 506 80.74 -13.07 -1.02
CA PHE A 506 80.39 -13.07 -2.44
C PHE A 506 79.21 -14.01 -2.75
N GLU A 507 79.24 -15.25 -2.25
CA GLU A 507 78.16 -16.24 -2.42
C GLU A 507 76.86 -15.80 -1.73
N GLU A 508 76.95 -15.19 -0.54
CA GLU A 508 75.80 -14.62 0.16
C GLU A 508 75.19 -13.45 -0.62
N LEU A 509 76.00 -12.52 -1.13
CA LEU A 509 75.54 -11.40 -1.94
C LEU A 509 74.87 -11.87 -3.25
N LEU A 510 75.40 -12.90 -3.91
CA LEU A 510 74.76 -13.50 -5.09
C LEU A 510 73.40 -14.11 -4.75
N LYS A 511 73.31 -14.86 -3.66
CA LYS A 511 72.05 -15.47 -3.21
C LYS A 511 71.01 -14.41 -2.83
N VAL A 512 71.45 -13.33 -2.18
CA VAL A 512 70.58 -12.18 -1.87
C VAL A 512 70.10 -11.51 -3.16
N ASN A 513 70.98 -11.32 -4.16
CA ASN A 513 70.62 -10.73 -5.44
C ASN A 513 69.63 -11.59 -6.24
N GLU A 514 69.84 -12.91 -6.31
CA GLU A 514 68.88 -13.83 -6.94
C GLU A 514 67.51 -13.78 -6.27
N ASN A 515 67.48 -13.75 -4.92
CA ASN A 515 66.24 -13.61 -4.18
C ASN A 515 65.56 -12.26 -4.45
N LEU A 516 66.30 -11.14 -4.44
CA LEU A 516 65.77 -9.80 -4.73
C LEU A 516 65.23 -9.72 -6.17
N ASN A 517 65.92 -10.29 -7.15
CA ASN A 517 65.45 -10.37 -8.54
C ASN A 517 64.15 -11.19 -8.66
N SER A 518 64.07 -12.32 -7.94
CA SER A 518 62.83 -13.11 -7.86
C SER A 518 61.69 -12.31 -7.21
N GLN A 519 61.99 -11.54 -6.17
CA GLN A 519 61.01 -10.69 -5.49
C GLN A 519 60.53 -9.54 -6.38
N ILE A 520 61.42 -8.86 -7.10
CA ILE A 520 61.05 -7.80 -8.06
C ILE A 520 60.12 -8.37 -9.13
N SER A 521 60.47 -9.53 -9.70
CA SER A 521 59.63 -10.19 -10.72
C SER A 521 58.25 -10.55 -10.17
N LYS A 522 58.19 -11.05 -8.92
CA LYS A 522 56.92 -11.36 -8.23
C LYS A 522 56.10 -10.10 -7.96
N ILE A 523 56.73 -9.01 -7.51
CA ILE A 523 56.07 -7.72 -7.24
C ILE A 523 55.53 -7.13 -8.55
N GLN A 524 56.29 -7.20 -9.65
CA GLN A 524 55.80 -6.79 -10.97
C GLN A 524 54.58 -7.61 -11.40
N SER A 525 54.59 -8.93 -11.18
CA SER A 525 53.42 -9.76 -11.47
C SER A 525 52.17 -9.44 -10.63
N LEU A 526 52.33 -8.73 -9.49
CA LEU A 526 51.18 -8.27 -8.70
C LEU A 526 50.50 -7.05 -9.32
N LYS A 527 51.17 -6.27 -10.16
CA LYS A 527 50.54 -5.16 -10.90
C LYS A 527 49.53 -5.65 -11.94
N GLU A 528 49.83 -6.80 -12.54
CA GLU A 528 48.98 -7.46 -13.54
C GLU A 528 47.79 -8.21 -12.90
N LYS A 529 47.89 -8.54 -11.61
CA LYS A 529 46.83 -9.21 -10.85
C LYS A 529 45.95 -8.17 -10.17
N PHE A 530 44.95 -7.66 -10.88
CA PHE A 530 43.97 -6.75 -10.29
C PHE A 530 43.08 -7.46 -9.26
N PHE A 531 42.86 -6.85 -8.10
CA PHE A 531 42.11 -7.44 -6.97
C PHE A 531 40.61 -7.11 -6.97
N ILE A 532 40.16 -6.11 -7.74
CA ILE A 532 38.74 -5.72 -7.84
C ILE A 532 38.20 -6.17 -9.19
N ASN A 533 38.08 -7.47 -9.41
CA ASN A 533 37.44 -8.04 -10.60
C ASN A 533 35.94 -8.28 -10.35
N LYS A 534 35.26 -7.33 -9.71
CA LYS A 534 33.81 -7.38 -9.51
C LYS A 534 33.16 -6.52 -10.59
N ASP A 535 32.46 -7.16 -11.51
CA ASP A 535 31.55 -6.48 -12.42
C ASP A 535 30.31 -6.07 -11.61
N ILE A 536 30.08 -4.76 -11.50
CA ILE A 536 28.97 -4.23 -10.72
C ILE A 536 27.68 -4.13 -11.54
N ASP A 537 27.71 -4.44 -12.85
CA ASP A 537 26.57 -4.25 -13.75
C ASP A 537 25.32 -5.01 -13.31
N PHE A 538 25.49 -6.19 -12.70
CA PHE A 538 24.38 -6.98 -12.16
C PHE A 538 23.80 -6.37 -10.87
N ASP A 539 24.66 -5.81 -10.01
CA ASP A 539 24.26 -5.25 -8.71
C ASP A 539 23.46 -3.94 -8.86
N ILE A 540 23.62 -3.24 -9.99
CA ILE A 540 22.98 -1.94 -10.27
C ILE A 540 21.80 -2.04 -11.25
N VAL A 541 21.36 -3.25 -11.59
CA VAL A 541 20.32 -3.48 -12.60
C VAL A 541 18.94 -2.95 -12.17
N SER A 542 18.69 -2.80 -10.87
CA SER A 542 17.44 -2.28 -10.32
C SER A 542 17.37 -0.74 -10.32
N LEU A 543 18.47 -0.05 -10.63
CA LEU A 543 18.52 1.40 -10.72
C LEU A 543 18.02 1.89 -12.09
N SER A 544 17.49 3.12 -12.11
CA SER A 544 17.18 3.85 -13.35
C SER A 544 18.43 4.07 -14.19
N ASP A 545 18.28 4.23 -15.50
CA ASP A 545 19.41 4.37 -16.43
C ASP A 545 20.35 5.53 -16.06
N SER A 546 19.80 6.66 -15.61
CA SER A 546 20.57 7.82 -15.13
C SER A 546 21.44 7.46 -13.92
N ASN A 547 20.84 6.84 -12.90
CA ASN A 547 21.57 6.47 -11.68
C ASN A 547 22.57 5.35 -11.94
N ARG A 548 22.24 4.39 -12.82
CA ARG A 548 23.15 3.32 -13.23
C ARG A 548 24.42 3.88 -13.87
N PHE A 549 24.27 4.86 -14.76
CA PHE A 549 25.39 5.53 -15.40
C PHE A 549 26.28 6.28 -14.40
N GLU A 550 25.69 7.03 -13.47
CA GLU A 550 26.43 7.79 -12.45
C GLU A 550 27.20 6.88 -11.50
N VAL A 551 26.56 5.80 -11.02
CA VAL A 551 27.19 4.82 -10.11
C VAL A 551 28.33 4.10 -10.83
N LYS A 552 28.12 3.64 -12.06
CA LYS A 552 29.16 2.98 -12.86
C LYS A 552 30.37 3.87 -13.12
N THR A 553 30.11 5.13 -13.49
CA THR A 553 31.16 6.12 -13.73
C THR A 553 31.97 6.40 -12.46
N SER A 554 31.30 6.53 -11.32
CA SER A 554 31.95 6.77 -10.03
C SER A 554 32.80 5.58 -9.58
N PHE A 555 32.31 4.35 -9.79
CA PHE A 555 33.05 3.13 -9.48
C PHE A 555 34.33 3.00 -10.32
N GLU A 556 34.23 3.15 -11.65
CA GLU A 556 35.42 3.06 -12.52
C GLU A 556 36.44 4.16 -12.21
N LYS A 557 36.00 5.36 -11.85
CA LYS A 557 36.90 6.44 -11.42
C LYS A 557 37.69 6.06 -10.15
N LEU A 558 37.00 5.54 -9.13
CA LEU A 558 37.64 5.11 -7.88
C LEU A 558 38.56 3.91 -8.08
N LYS A 559 38.15 2.97 -8.94
CA LYS A 559 38.93 1.79 -9.33
C LYS A 559 40.26 2.17 -10.00
N ASN A 560 40.23 3.11 -10.95
CA ASN A 560 41.44 3.60 -11.60
C ASN A 560 42.35 4.32 -10.62
N LYS A 561 41.80 5.19 -9.77
CA LYS A 561 42.59 5.90 -8.74
C LYS A 561 43.30 4.92 -7.79
N PHE A 562 42.60 3.90 -7.32
CA PHE A 562 43.19 2.88 -6.47
C PHE A 562 44.32 2.12 -7.19
N GLN A 563 44.13 1.76 -8.47
CA GLN A 563 45.15 1.04 -9.24
C GLN A 563 46.43 1.87 -9.42
N ASP A 564 46.30 3.17 -9.68
CA ASP A 564 47.45 4.06 -9.82
C ASP A 564 48.23 4.20 -8.51
N GLU A 565 47.52 4.42 -7.39
CA GLU A 565 48.14 4.50 -6.06
C GLU A 565 48.80 3.18 -5.67
N TRP A 566 48.14 2.04 -5.92
CA TRP A 566 48.68 0.71 -5.64
C TRP A 566 49.96 0.42 -6.44
N ASN A 567 49.95 0.72 -7.74
CA ASN A 567 51.12 0.55 -8.60
C ASN A 567 52.30 1.40 -8.12
N SER A 568 52.03 2.63 -7.68
CA SER A 568 53.04 3.54 -7.13
C SER A 568 53.69 2.98 -5.86
N GLU A 569 52.91 2.41 -4.93
CA GLU A 569 53.47 1.78 -3.73
C GLU A 569 54.32 0.55 -4.06
N LEU A 570 53.90 -0.28 -5.02
CA LEU A 570 54.70 -1.41 -5.49
C LEU A 570 55.99 -0.99 -6.20
N ASP A 571 55.97 0.13 -6.92
CA ASP A 571 57.15 0.71 -7.55
C ASP A 571 58.17 1.16 -6.50
N LYS A 572 57.75 1.86 -5.44
CA LYS A 572 58.65 2.25 -4.35
C LYS A 572 59.38 1.06 -3.73
N ILE A 573 58.67 -0.06 -3.51
CA ILE A 573 59.26 -1.29 -2.96
C ILE A 573 60.24 -1.90 -3.97
N SER A 574 59.88 -1.93 -5.25
CA SER A 574 60.75 -2.45 -6.31
C SER A 574 62.01 -1.62 -6.50
N GLU A 575 61.90 -0.30 -6.50
CA GLU A 575 63.01 0.65 -6.59
C GLU A 575 63.99 0.50 -5.43
N LYS A 576 63.49 0.31 -4.20
CA LYS A 576 64.32 0.01 -3.03
C LYS A 576 65.14 -1.27 -3.24
N ASN A 577 64.50 -2.33 -3.73
CA ASN A 577 65.18 -3.60 -4.01
C ASN A 577 66.23 -3.45 -5.14
N ILE A 578 65.92 -2.67 -6.18
CA ILE A 578 66.86 -2.35 -7.27
C ILE A 578 68.06 -1.54 -6.77
N ALA A 579 67.85 -0.59 -5.87
CA ALA A 579 68.94 0.18 -5.26
C ALA A 579 69.88 -0.72 -4.45
N THR A 580 69.33 -1.66 -3.67
CA THR A 580 70.13 -2.67 -2.95
C THR A 580 70.88 -3.60 -3.91
N LEU A 581 70.25 -4.04 -5.00
CA LEU A 581 70.91 -4.83 -6.05
C LEU A 581 72.12 -4.09 -6.66
N LYS A 582 71.97 -2.80 -6.96
CA LYS A 582 73.06 -1.97 -7.48
C LYS A 582 74.21 -1.84 -6.49
N ALA A 583 73.92 -1.59 -5.21
CA ALA A 583 74.92 -1.51 -4.16
C ALA A 583 75.66 -2.86 -3.96
N ASN A 584 74.93 -3.98 -3.95
CA ASN A 584 75.52 -5.32 -3.88
C ASN A 584 76.38 -5.61 -5.10
N SER A 585 75.95 -5.22 -6.30
CA SER A 585 76.73 -5.41 -7.53
C SER A 585 78.04 -4.62 -7.52
N GLN A 586 78.05 -3.41 -6.95
CA GLN A 586 79.28 -2.66 -6.75
C GLN A 586 80.23 -3.36 -5.77
N LYS A 587 79.71 -3.87 -4.64
CA LYS A 587 80.52 -4.66 -3.69
C LYS A 587 81.06 -5.96 -4.30
N LEU A 588 80.27 -6.66 -5.12
CA LEU A 588 80.73 -7.84 -5.85
C LEU A 588 81.92 -7.49 -6.76
N LEU A 589 81.86 -6.36 -7.47
CA LEU A 589 82.98 -5.87 -8.30
C LEU A 589 84.21 -5.47 -7.48
N GLU A 590 84.02 -4.96 -6.26
CA GLU A 590 85.11 -4.66 -5.33
C GLU A 590 85.78 -5.94 -4.81
N ILE A 591 84.99 -6.98 -4.48
CA ILE A 591 85.49 -8.30 -4.08
C ILE A 591 86.24 -8.96 -5.23
N GLU A 592 85.73 -8.91 -6.46
CA GLU A 592 86.38 -9.47 -7.65
C GLU A 592 87.72 -8.80 -7.96
N LYS A 593 87.90 -7.52 -7.60
CA LYS A 593 89.16 -6.77 -7.76
C LYS A 593 90.12 -6.96 -6.59
N ASN A 594 89.71 -7.64 -5.52
CA ASN A 594 90.53 -7.85 -4.34
C ASN A 594 91.68 -8.84 -4.64
N ALA A 595 92.92 -8.43 -4.34
CA ALA A 595 94.11 -9.22 -4.64
C ALA A 595 94.11 -10.61 -3.98
N SER A 596 93.57 -10.75 -2.76
CA SER A 596 93.46 -12.04 -2.06
C SER A 596 92.39 -12.94 -2.69
N TYR A 597 91.30 -12.35 -3.20
CA TYR A 597 90.23 -13.10 -3.89
C TYR A 597 90.69 -13.63 -5.26
N ILE A 598 91.39 -12.79 -6.04
CA ILE A 598 91.97 -13.18 -7.35
C ILE A 598 93.01 -14.28 -7.18
N LYS A 599 93.97 -14.12 -6.26
CA LYS A 599 95.02 -15.10 -5.98
C LYS A 599 94.46 -16.44 -5.51
N GLY A 600 93.38 -16.41 -4.70
CA GLY A 600 92.66 -17.62 -4.31
C GLY A 600 92.00 -18.33 -5.50
N ILE A 601 91.29 -17.60 -6.38
CA ILE A 601 90.70 -18.18 -7.60
C ILE A 601 91.76 -18.78 -8.53
N GLU A 602 92.89 -18.09 -8.77
CA GLU A 602 93.98 -18.58 -9.61
C GLU A 602 94.62 -19.85 -9.05
N THR A 603 94.79 -19.94 -7.73
CA THR A 603 95.37 -21.11 -7.08
C THR A 603 94.45 -22.33 -7.15
N PHE A 604 93.13 -22.15 -7.07
CA PHE A 604 92.16 -23.23 -7.26
C PHE A 604 91.93 -23.58 -8.74
N LYS A 605 92.07 -22.63 -9.68
CA LYS A 605 92.03 -22.91 -11.13
C LYS A 605 93.26 -23.68 -11.61
N ASN A 606 94.46 -23.35 -11.11
CA ASN A 606 95.71 -24.06 -11.45
C ASN A 606 95.79 -25.48 -10.85
N ASN A 607 94.89 -25.83 -9.93
CA ASN A 607 94.72 -27.18 -9.39
C ASN A 607 93.68 -28.04 -10.13
N LYS A 608 93.10 -27.56 -11.24
CA LYS A 608 92.30 -28.41 -12.14
C LYS A 608 93.20 -29.14 -13.13
N HIS A 609 93.78 -30.25 -12.69
CA HIS A 609 94.09 -31.39 -13.54
C HIS A 609 93.52 -32.65 -12.92
#